data_AF-A0A8T2BGI6-F1
#
_entry.id   AF-A0A8T2BGI6-F1
#
_cell.length_a   1.000
_cell.length_b   1.000
_cell.length_c   1.000
_cell.angle_alpha   90.00
_cell.angle_beta   90.00
_cell.angle_gamma   90.00
#
_symmetry.space_group_name_H-M   'P 1'
#
loop_
_entity.id
_entity.type
_entity.pdbx_description
1 polymer ?
#
loop_
_entity_poly.entity_id
_entity_poly.type
_entity_poly.pdbx_seq_one_letter_code
_entity_poly.pdbx_strand_id
1 'polypeptide(L)'
;MLLLCTLYLFLSLLLCSGSKNITVYACDCSSEALVRTKENIDRAIDNVDNFRSFCCDFSTSAFPDWVACDHCRDKFLVNDSGGSESMRVNYKCSLNEHCIGGVDFVTLIFTLSAVSKDRMPRAIKECFAVLKPGGLLLFRDYGLYDMTMLRFEPEKRVGFREYVRSDGTLSYFFCLDTARKLFTDAGFIEVELEYCCVKAVNRRKGKDMYRVWVHGKFQKPF
;
A
#
# COMPACT_ATOMS: atom_id res chain seq x y z
N MET A 1 14.47 0.37 -2.45
CA MET A 1 13.34 -0.41 -2.98
C MET A 1 12.04 -0.01 -2.29
N LEU A 2 10.98 0.17 -3.08
CA LEU A 2 9.66 0.63 -2.63
C LEU A 2 8.58 -0.42 -2.94
N LEU A 3 7.69 -0.71 -1.99
CA LEU A 3 6.45 -1.46 -2.23
C LEU A 3 5.23 -0.53 -2.15
N LEU A 4 4.37 -0.54 -3.18
CA LEU A 4 3.13 0.22 -3.24
C LEU A 4 1.95 -0.73 -3.27
N CYS A 5 0.96 -0.46 -2.44
CA CYS A 5 -0.36 -1.06 -2.59
C CYS A 5 -1.37 0.07 -2.85
N THR A 6 -2.13 -0.06 -3.95
CA THR A 6 -3.07 0.90 -4.60
C THR A 6 -2.49 2.18 -5.25
N LEU A 7 -2.93 2.44 -6.50
CA LEU A 7 -2.44 3.45 -7.48
C LEU A 7 -3.48 4.54 -7.77
N TYR A 8 -3.16 5.79 -8.15
CA TYR A 8 -2.48 6.20 -9.40
C TYR A 8 -1.63 7.49 -9.31
N LEU A 9 -1.74 8.30 -8.25
CA LEU A 9 -1.17 9.66 -8.25
C LEU A 9 0.26 9.78 -7.69
N PHE A 10 0.68 8.85 -6.84
CA PHE A 10 1.97 8.92 -6.13
C PHE A 10 3.11 8.21 -6.85
N LEU A 11 2.77 7.30 -7.78
CA LEU A 11 3.75 6.56 -8.54
C LEU A 11 4.57 7.47 -9.47
N SER A 12 3.93 8.49 -10.05
CA SER A 12 4.62 9.49 -10.86
C SER A 12 5.63 10.31 -10.04
N LEU A 13 5.28 10.73 -8.82
CA LEU A 13 6.16 11.51 -7.95
C LEU A 13 7.42 10.75 -7.51
N LEU A 14 7.30 9.46 -7.18
CA LEU A 14 8.44 8.65 -6.75
C LEU A 14 9.36 8.21 -7.90
N LEU A 15 8.79 7.95 -9.09
CA LEU A 15 9.61 7.62 -10.27
C LEU A 15 10.25 8.86 -10.91
N CYS A 16 9.65 10.04 -10.79
CA CYS A 16 10.25 11.31 -11.22
C CYS A 16 11.47 11.76 -10.38
N SER A 17 11.82 11.04 -9.30
CA SER A 17 12.98 11.37 -8.45
C SER A 17 14.35 11.11 -9.10
N GLY A 18 14.43 10.60 -10.34
CA GLY A 18 15.66 10.55 -11.14
C GLY A 18 16.79 9.62 -10.64
N SER A 19 16.60 8.96 -9.51
CA SER A 19 17.58 8.02 -8.94
C SER A 19 17.49 6.67 -9.62
N LYS A 20 18.46 6.38 -10.50
CA LYS A 20 18.60 5.13 -11.29
C LYS A 20 18.67 3.82 -10.47
N ASN A 21 18.65 3.88 -9.14
CA ASN A 21 18.82 2.74 -8.23
C ASN A 21 17.55 2.38 -7.41
N ILE A 22 16.38 2.98 -7.68
CA ILE A 22 15.16 2.63 -6.95
C ILE A 22 14.38 1.56 -7.70
N THR A 23 14.30 0.34 -7.15
CA THR A 23 13.35 -0.66 -7.63
C THR A 23 11.98 -0.45 -7.00
N VAL A 24 10.93 -0.46 -7.82
CA VAL A 24 9.54 -0.23 -7.42
C VAL A 24 8.73 -1.51 -7.64
N TYR A 25 8.02 -1.93 -6.61
CA TYR A 25 7.10 -3.06 -6.62
C TYR A 25 5.68 -2.55 -6.41
N ALA A 26 4.78 -2.84 -7.34
CA ALA A 26 3.36 -2.53 -7.22
C ALA A 26 2.55 -3.78 -6.95
N CYS A 27 1.67 -3.68 -5.96
CA CYS A 27 0.80 -4.72 -5.45
C CYS A 27 -0.65 -4.26 -5.58
N ASP A 28 -1.51 -5.10 -6.15
CA ASP A 28 -2.96 -4.86 -6.19
C ASP A 28 -3.69 -6.21 -6.28
N CYS A 29 -4.95 -6.26 -5.82
CA CYS A 29 -5.77 -7.45 -5.99
C CYS A 29 -6.34 -7.57 -7.42
N SER A 30 -6.39 -6.45 -8.16
CA SER A 30 -6.84 -6.37 -9.55
C SER A 30 -5.65 -6.43 -10.51
N SER A 31 -5.55 -7.54 -11.26
CA SER A 31 -4.60 -7.66 -12.36
C SER A 31 -4.77 -6.56 -13.40
N GLU A 32 -6.01 -6.16 -13.68
CA GLU A 32 -6.34 -5.07 -14.60
C GLU A 32 -5.78 -3.72 -14.11
N ALA A 33 -5.86 -3.44 -12.80
CA ALA A 33 -5.27 -2.23 -12.23
C ALA A 33 -3.75 -2.20 -12.36
N LEU A 34 -3.09 -3.35 -12.23
CA LEU A 34 -1.64 -3.48 -12.43
C LEU A 34 -1.23 -3.29 -13.89
N VAL A 35 -1.99 -3.84 -14.84
CA VAL A 35 -1.75 -3.63 -16.28
C VAL A 35 -1.88 -2.16 -16.64
N ARG A 36 -2.97 -1.51 -16.24
CA ARG A 36 -3.19 -0.07 -16.48
C ARG A 36 -2.11 0.80 -15.83
N THR A 37 -1.66 0.39 -14.65
CA THR A 37 -0.54 1.05 -13.98
C THR A 37 0.72 0.97 -14.81
N LYS A 38 1.09 -0.23 -15.28
CA LYS A 38 2.26 -0.42 -16.14
C LYS A 38 2.16 0.41 -17.41
N GLU A 39 1.02 0.41 -18.08
CA GLU A 39 0.81 1.24 -19.27
C GLU A 39 0.98 2.74 -18.98
N ASN A 40 0.49 3.23 -17.84
CA ASN A 40 0.64 4.63 -17.47
C ASN A 40 2.09 5.00 -17.15
N ILE A 41 2.86 4.08 -16.56
CA ILE A 41 4.30 4.27 -16.33
C ILE A 41 5.05 4.31 -17.65
N ASP A 42 4.82 3.31 -18.51
CA ASP A 42 5.49 3.17 -19.80
C ASP A 42 5.20 4.39 -20.70
N ARG A 43 4.05 5.06 -20.53
CA ARG A 43 3.73 6.33 -21.20
C ARG A 43 4.36 7.57 -20.56
N ALA A 44 4.56 7.56 -19.24
CA ALA A 44 5.02 8.71 -18.49
C ALA A 44 6.55 8.80 -18.42
N ILE A 45 7.24 7.66 -18.55
CA ILE A 45 8.67 7.53 -18.30
C ILE A 45 9.28 6.61 -19.35
N ASP A 46 10.21 7.15 -20.14
CA ASP A 46 10.94 6.37 -21.13
C ASP A 46 11.89 5.37 -20.43
N ASN A 47 11.77 4.08 -20.78
CA ASN A 47 12.58 2.94 -20.29
C ASN A 47 12.61 2.74 -18.76
N VAL A 48 11.58 2.07 -18.21
CA VAL A 48 11.50 1.70 -16.80
C VAL A 48 11.86 0.22 -16.58
N ASP A 49 13.15 -0.07 -16.42
CA ASP A 49 13.65 -1.44 -16.13
C ASP A 49 13.46 -1.84 -14.65
N ASN A 50 13.16 -0.87 -13.80
CA ASN A 50 13.14 -0.98 -12.34
C ASN A 50 11.72 -1.06 -11.75
N PHE A 51 10.68 -1.21 -12.57
CA PHE A 51 9.30 -1.40 -12.12
C PHE A 51 8.85 -2.85 -12.26
N ARG A 52 8.30 -3.41 -11.19
CA ARG A 52 7.76 -4.77 -11.12
C ARG A 52 6.38 -4.71 -10.49
N SER A 53 5.46 -5.55 -10.95
CA SER A 53 4.13 -5.66 -10.35
C SER A 53 3.76 -7.11 -10.06
N PHE A 54 2.92 -7.32 -9.06
CA PHE A 54 2.41 -8.65 -8.72
C PHE A 54 1.01 -8.54 -8.13
N CYS A 55 0.16 -9.54 -8.43
CA CYS A 55 -1.16 -9.63 -7.83
C CYS A 55 -1.04 -10.06 -6.37
N CYS A 56 -1.61 -9.29 -5.47
CA CYS A 56 -1.67 -9.60 -4.05
C CYS A 56 -2.93 -8.99 -3.45
N ASP A 57 -3.85 -9.84 -3.00
CA ASP A 57 -4.96 -9.39 -2.19
C ASP A 57 -4.52 -9.24 -0.74
N PHE A 58 -4.23 -7.99 -0.38
CA PHE A 58 -3.76 -7.59 0.94
C PHE A 58 -4.78 -7.90 2.07
N SER A 59 -6.03 -8.18 1.72
CA SER A 59 -7.06 -8.57 2.69
C SER A 59 -7.05 -10.08 2.98
N THR A 60 -6.56 -10.95 2.10
CA THR A 60 -6.65 -12.41 2.27
C THR A 60 -5.29 -13.10 2.29
N SER A 61 -4.32 -12.54 1.57
CA SER A 61 -3.04 -13.16 1.26
C SER A 61 -1.91 -12.53 2.07
N ALA A 62 -0.88 -13.32 2.37
CA ALA A 62 0.40 -12.80 2.86
C ALA A 62 1.20 -12.25 1.67
N PHE A 63 2.21 -11.43 1.95
CA PHE A 63 3.13 -11.03 0.88
C PHE A 63 3.91 -12.24 0.35
N PRO A 64 4.25 -12.28 -0.95
CA PRO A 64 5.11 -13.32 -1.48
C PRO A 64 6.49 -13.31 -0.80
N ASP A 65 7.02 -14.49 -0.50
CA ASP A 65 8.30 -14.62 0.21
C ASP A 65 9.48 -13.95 -0.50
N TRP A 66 9.45 -13.87 -1.83
CA TRP A 66 10.48 -13.20 -2.62
C TRP A 66 10.52 -11.67 -2.38
N VAL A 67 9.43 -11.06 -1.89
CA VAL A 67 9.42 -9.65 -1.48
C VAL A 67 10.08 -9.48 -0.12
N ALA A 68 10.01 -10.50 0.73
CA ALA A 68 10.36 -10.42 2.15
C ALA A 68 11.83 -10.07 2.41
N CYS A 69 12.76 -10.56 1.59
CA CYS A 69 14.18 -10.31 1.78
C CYS A 69 14.96 -10.25 0.46
N ASP A 70 16.11 -9.55 0.46
CA ASP A 70 16.94 -9.43 -0.75
C ASP A 70 17.46 -10.80 -1.24
N HIS A 71 17.95 -11.64 -0.32
CA HIS A 71 18.37 -13.02 -0.63
C HIS A 71 17.25 -13.89 -1.25
N CYS A 72 16.04 -13.72 -0.75
CA CYS A 72 14.84 -14.43 -1.19
C CYS A 72 14.47 -14.01 -2.61
N ARG A 73 14.66 -12.72 -2.90
CA ARG A 73 14.40 -12.13 -4.20
C ARG A 73 15.39 -12.57 -5.25
N ASP A 74 16.68 -12.59 -4.92
CA ASP A 74 17.73 -13.00 -5.86
C ASP A 74 17.52 -14.45 -6.31
N LYS A 75 17.16 -15.35 -5.38
CA LYS A 75 16.78 -16.73 -5.72
C LYS A 75 15.57 -16.81 -6.64
N PHE A 76 14.56 -15.97 -6.43
CA PHE A 76 13.38 -15.93 -7.28
C PHE A 76 13.72 -15.47 -8.70
N LEU A 77 14.51 -14.39 -8.84
CA LEU A 77 14.90 -13.84 -10.14
C LEU A 77 15.77 -14.81 -10.96
N VAL A 78 16.64 -15.58 -10.31
CA VAL A 78 17.44 -16.60 -11.00
C VAL A 78 16.55 -17.70 -11.59
N ASN A 79 15.51 -18.12 -10.87
CA ASN A 79 14.61 -19.19 -11.30
C ASN A 79 13.61 -18.76 -12.39
N ASP A 80 13.26 -17.48 -12.48
CA ASP A 80 12.33 -16.94 -13.49
C ASP A 80 12.94 -16.88 -14.91
N SER A 81 14.28 -16.97 -15.02
CA SER A 81 15.01 -17.05 -16.29
C SER A 81 14.77 -18.36 -17.08
N GLY A 82 14.19 -19.38 -16.44
CA GLY A 82 13.85 -20.66 -17.06
C GLY A 82 12.33 -20.75 -17.27
N GLY A 83 11.86 -20.41 -18.47
CA GLY A 83 10.44 -20.43 -18.83
C GLY A 83 9.76 -21.76 -18.49
N SER A 84 9.04 -21.76 -17.37
CA SER A 84 8.18 -22.86 -16.92
C SER A 84 7.21 -22.30 -15.89
N GLU A 85 6.01 -21.99 -16.35
CA GLU A 85 4.88 -21.59 -15.55
C GLU A 85 4.40 -22.78 -14.69
N SER A 86 5.03 -23.02 -13.53
CA SER A 86 4.43 -23.80 -12.45
C SER A 86 5.25 -23.78 -11.16
N MET A 87 4.49 -23.88 -10.06
CA MET A 87 4.89 -24.18 -8.68
C MET A 87 5.19 -22.95 -7.80
N ARG A 88 4.10 -22.41 -7.23
CA ARG A 88 4.08 -21.56 -6.03
C ARG A 88 4.63 -22.37 -4.84
N VAL A 89 5.94 -22.51 -4.74
CA VAL A 89 6.57 -23.05 -3.55
C VAL A 89 6.44 -21.99 -2.46
N ASN A 90 5.69 -22.32 -1.42
CA ASN A 90 5.47 -21.53 -0.22
C ASN A 90 6.78 -21.53 0.59
N TYR A 91 7.80 -20.82 0.10
CA TYR A 91 9.10 -20.67 0.76
C TYR A 91 8.97 -19.68 1.90
N LYS A 92 8.19 -20.02 2.93
CA LYS A 92 8.08 -19.19 4.13
C LYS A 92 9.50 -18.88 4.59
N CYS A 93 9.96 -17.63 4.41
CA CYS A 93 11.27 -17.13 4.85
C CYS A 93 11.21 -17.07 6.38
N SER A 94 11.25 -18.25 6.99
CA SER A 94 10.98 -18.47 8.40
C SER A 94 12.12 -19.20 9.10
N LEU A 95 13.28 -19.40 8.47
CA LEU A 95 14.35 -20.20 9.08
C LEU A 95 15.80 -19.70 8.89
N ASN A 96 16.04 -18.49 8.40
CA ASN A 96 17.41 -17.94 8.41
C ASN A 96 17.44 -16.59 9.12
N GLU A 97 18.33 -16.44 10.10
CA GLU A 97 18.67 -15.18 10.82
C GLU A 97 19.07 -14.02 9.88
N HIS A 98 19.24 -14.31 8.59
CA HIS A 98 19.65 -13.36 7.55
C HIS A 98 18.49 -12.68 6.79
N CYS A 99 17.23 -13.08 7.02
CA CYS A 99 16.04 -12.46 6.41
C CYS A 99 15.61 -11.19 7.18
N ILE A 100 16.33 -10.06 7.07
CA ILE A 100 16.04 -8.84 7.85
C ILE A 100 15.06 -7.84 7.18
N GLY A 101 14.37 -8.25 6.11
CA GLY A 101 13.58 -7.34 5.28
C GLY A 101 14.27 -7.01 3.95
N GLY A 102 13.48 -6.66 2.94
CA GLY A 102 13.97 -6.35 1.60
C GLY A 102 13.71 -4.89 1.19
N VAL A 103 12.62 -4.29 1.65
CA VAL A 103 12.21 -2.94 1.20
C VAL A 103 12.67 -1.85 2.16
N ASP A 104 13.07 -0.70 1.60
CA ASP A 104 13.41 0.49 2.38
C ASP A 104 12.14 1.29 2.70
N PHE A 105 11.15 1.24 1.79
CA PHE A 105 9.89 1.96 1.90
C PHE A 105 8.70 1.08 1.56
N VAL A 106 7.61 1.26 2.30
CA VAL A 106 6.27 0.76 1.97
C VAL A 106 5.32 1.94 1.89
N THR A 107 4.40 1.93 0.93
CA THR A 107 3.36 2.96 0.79
C THR A 107 1.98 2.29 0.78
N LEU A 108 1.10 2.78 1.63
CA LEU A 108 -0.31 2.39 1.72
C LEU A 108 -1.15 3.64 1.45
N ILE A 109 -1.62 3.80 0.22
CA ILE A 109 -2.35 4.99 -0.23
C ILE A 109 -3.75 4.58 -0.67
N PHE A 110 -4.77 4.94 0.12
CA PHE A 110 -6.15 4.50 -0.04
C PHE A 110 -6.29 2.96 -0.11
N THR A 111 -5.45 2.26 0.66
CA THR A 111 -5.36 0.79 0.66
C THR A 111 -6.10 0.19 1.84
N LEU A 112 -5.77 0.64 3.05
CA LEU A 112 -6.28 0.01 4.27
C LEU A 112 -7.77 0.24 4.42
N SER A 113 -8.30 1.36 3.93
CA SER A 113 -9.74 1.62 3.96
C SER A 113 -10.58 0.64 3.14
N ALA A 114 -10.00 -0.06 2.17
CA ALA A 114 -10.64 -1.11 1.40
C ALA A 114 -10.53 -2.50 2.07
N VAL A 115 -9.71 -2.62 3.12
CA VAL A 115 -9.53 -3.85 3.92
C VAL A 115 -10.49 -3.82 5.11
N SER A 116 -11.09 -4.96 5.44
CA SER A 116 -11.96 -5.04 6.62
C SER A 116 -11.16 -4.79 7.91
N LYS A 117 -11.78 -4.11 8.87
CA LYS A 117 -11.12 -3.64 10.09
C LYS A 117 -10.37 -4.75 10.86
N ASP A 118 -10.94 -5.95 10.90
CA ASP A 118 -10.36 -7.13 11.57
C ASP A 118 -9.06 -7.62 10.92
N ARG A 119 -8.87 -7.34 9.62
CA ARG A 119 -7.71 -7.80 8.85
C ARG A 119 -6.59 -6.78 8.72
N MET A 120 -6.87 -5.49 8.95
CA MET A 120 -5.85 -4.44 8.93
C MET A 120 -4.62 -4.75 9.80
N PRO A 121 -4.74 -5.27 11.05
CA PRO A 121 -3.57 -5.59 11.88
C PRO A 121 -2.63 -6.62 11.24
N ARG A 122 -3.19 -7.63 10.57
CA ARG A 122 -2.39 -8.62 9.84
C ARG A 122 -1.68 -7.95 8.67
N ALA A 123 -2.40 -7.17 7.87
CA ALA A 123 -1.86 -6.50 6.71
C ALA A 123 -0.67 -5.59 7.07
N ILE A 124 -0.80 -4.80 8.14
CA ILE A 124 0.26 -3.92 8.65
C ILE A 124 1.47 -4.74 9.13
N LYS A 125 1.27 -5.90 9.77
CA LYS A 125 2.36 -6.80 10.16
C LYS A 125 3.13 -7.36 8.97
N GLU A 126 2.45 -7.67 7.87
CA GLU A 126 3.13 -8.08 6.62
C GLU A 126 4.01 -6.94 6.09
N CYS A 127 3.53 -5.69 6.11
CA CYS A 127 4.36 -4.52 5.75
C CYS A 127 5.57 -4.36 6.68
N PHE A 128 5.39 -4.57 7.98
CA PHE A 128 6.47 -4.53 8.95
C PHE A 128 7.52 -5.62 8.67
N ALA A 129 7.10 -6.82 8.29
CA ALA A 129 7.99 -7.95 8.02
C ALA A 129 8.90 -7.69 6.81
N VAL A 130 8.34 -7.13 5.73
CA VAL A 130 9.12 -6.89 4.49
C VAL A 130 10.08 -5.69 4.59
N LEU A 131 9.83 -4.74 5.51
CA LEU A 131 10.70 -3.59 5.72
C LEU A 131 12.04 -3.96 6.32
N LYS A 132 13.12 -3.34 5.85
CA LYS A 132 14.43 -3.36 6.51
C LYS A 132 14.37 -2.62 7.85
N PRO A 133 15.28 -2.90 8.80
CA PRO A 133 15.41 -2.09 10.01
C PRO A 133 15.69 -0.63 9.64
N GLY A 134 15.04 0.31 10.32
CA GLY A 134 15.06 1.73 9.98
C GLY A 134 14.20 2.13 8.77
N GLY A 135 13.60 1.19 8.05
CA GLY A 135 12.73 1.42 6.90
C GLY A 135 11.43 2.14 7.26
N LEU A 136 10.80 2.77 6.26
CA LEU A 136 9.65 3.66 6.46
C LEU A 136 8.37 3.15 5.78
N LEU A 137 7.27 3.19 6.51
CA LEU A 137 5.92 3.05 5.99
C LEU A 137 5.27 4.43 5.86
N LEU A 138 4.80 4.76 4.67
CA LEU A 138 4.07 5.97 4.34
C LEU A 138 2.59 5.63 4.17
N PHE A 139 1.76 6.16 5.05
CA PHE A 139 0.33 5.90 5.11
C PHE A 139 -0.46 7.13 4.68
N ARG A 140 -1.44 6.93 3.79
CA ARG A 140 -2.42 7.94 3.45
C ARG A 140 -3.77 7.32 3.18
N ASP A 141 -4.79 7.70 3.93
CA ASP A 141 -6.13 7.16 3.73
C ASP A 141 -7.23 8.14 4.15
N TYR A 142 -8.50 7.74 4.02
CA TYR A 142 -9.63 8.59 4.38
C TYR A 142 -9.66 8.94 5.86
N GLY A 143 -9.82 10.22 6.18
CA GLY A 143 -9.98 10.71 7.54
C GLY A 143 -11.44 10.90 7.93
N LEU A 144 -11.72 10.87 9.23
CA LEU A 144 -13.04 11.19 9.77
C LEU A 144 -13.60 12.51 9.23
N TYR A 145 -14.91 12.51 9.00
CA TYR A 145 -15.66 13.67 8.52
C TYR A 145 -15.25 14.15 7.11
N ASP A 146 -14.51 13.34 6.34
CA ASP A 146 -14.37 13.57 4.90
C ASP A 146 -15.76 13.67 4.27
N MET A 147 -15.93 14.57 3.30
CA MET A 147 -17.22 14.80 2.64
C MET A 147 -17.84 13.51 2.07
N THR A 148 -17.03 12.52 1.65
CA THR A 148 -17.54 11.23 1.19
C THR A 148 -18.16 10.42 2.31
N MET A 149 -17.60 10.47 3.53
CA MET A 149 -18.18 9.85 4.74
C MET A 149 -19.59 10.39 4.99
N LEU A 150 -19.73 11.72 4.92
CA LEU A 150 -20.98 12.43 5.23
C LEU A 150 -22.07 12.21 4.18
N ARG A 151 -21.72 11.67 3.01
CA ARG A 151 -22.65 11.43 1.89
C ARG A 151 -23.04 9.97 1.72
N PHE A 152 -22.46 9.06 2.51
CA PHE A 152 -22.91 7.67 2.47
C PHE A 152 -24.34 7.60 3.01
N GLU A 153 -25.20 6.94 2.24
CA GLU A 153 -26.55 6.59 2.70
C GLU A 153 -26.46 5.69 3.95
N PRO A 154 -27.38 5.81 4.92
CA PRO A 154 -27.34 5.03 6.15
C PRO A 154 -27.22 3.51 5.92
N GLU A 155 -27.84 2.98 4.87
CA GLU A 155 -27.84 1.56 4.51
C GLU A 155 -26.48 1.07 3.99
N LYS A 156 -25.60 1.99 3.59
CA LYS A 156 -24.23 1.66 3.16
C LYS A 156 -23.28 1.48 4.34
N ARG A 157 -23.68 1.84 5.57
CA ARG A 157 -22.85 1.66 6.76
C ARG A 157 -22.92 0.20 7.22
N VAL A 158 -21.80 -0.51 7.13
CA VAL A 158 -21.70 -1.92 7.50
C VAL A 158 -21.00 -2.14 8.85
N GLY A 159 -20.40 -1.09 9.42
CA GLY A 159 -19.71 -1.17 10.70
C GLY A 159 -19.44 0.17 11.36
N PHE A 160 -18.57 0.17 12.36
CA PHE A 160 -18.12 1.40 13.01
C PHE A 160 -17.12 2.14 12.12
N ARG A 161 -17.60 3.20 11.46
CA ARG A 161 -16.84 4.01 10.48
C ARG A 161 -16.46 3.24 9.22
N GLU A 162 -17.19 2.18 8.92
CA GLU A 162 -16.98 1.29 7.78
C GLU A 162 -18.22 1.30 6.88
N TYR A 163 -18.01 1.50 5.59
CA TYR A 163 -19.06 1.69 4.61
C TYR A 163 -18.77 0.85 3.36
N VAL A 164 -19.81 0.33 2.72
CA VAL A 164 -19.72 -0.34 1.43
C VAL A 164 -19.98 0.64 0.30
N ARG A 165 -19.11 0.62 -0.71
CA ARG A 165 -19.23 1.44 -1.92
C ARG A 165 -20.20 0.80 -2.91
N SER A 166 -20.53 1.51 -3.99
CA SER A 166 -21.41 0.99 -5.04
C SER A 166 -20.80 -0.19 -5.81
N ASP A 167 -19.48 -0.27 -5.87
CA ASP A 167 -18.72 -1.36 -6.51
C ASP A 167 -18.50 -2.58 -5.59
N GLY A 168 -19.07 -2.56 -4.37
CA GLY A 168 -18.94 -3.63 -3.39
C GLY A 168 -17.66 -3.58 -2.55
N THR A 169 -16.73 -2.66 -2.83
CA THR A 169 -15.51 -2.49 -2.02
C THR A 169 -15.80 -1.66 -0.76
N LEU A 170 -14.91 -1.75 0.24
CA LEU A 170 -15.09 -1.07 1.52
C LEU A 170 -14.49 0.34 1.53
N SER A 171 -14.93 1.14 2.49
CA SER A 171 -14.32 2.42 2.86
C SER A 171 -14.40 2.58 4.38
N TYR A 172 -13.24 2.48 5.02
CA TYR A 172 -13.04 2.83 6.42
C TYR A 172 -12.53 4.28 6.56
N PHE A 173 -13.09 5.02 7.52
CA PHE A 173 -12.67 6.39 7.82
C PHE A 173 -11.89 6.44 9.14
N PHE A 174 -10.60 6.77 9.03
CA PHE A 174 -9.65 6.73 10.14
C PHE A 174 -9.72 7.97 11.02
N CYS A 175 -9.54 7.76 12.33
CA CYS A 175 -9.05 8.80 13.22
C CYS A 175 -7.59 8.57 13.58
N LEU A 176 -6.89 9.63 13.99
CA LEU A 176 -5.46 9.55 14.30
C LEU A 176 -5.19 8.47 15.36
N ASP A 177 -6.00 8.40 16.42
CA ASP A 177 -5.79 7.38 17.48
C ASP A 177 -5.95 5.94 16.98
N THR A 178 -6.89 5.70 16.05
CA THR A 178 -7.08 4.36 15.47
C THR A 178 -5.90 4.00 14.57
N ALA A 179 -5.46 4.94 13.72
CA ALA A 179 -4.29 4.74 12.88
C ALA A 179 -3.03 4.50 13.72
N ARG A 180 -2.74 5.39 14.67
CA ARG A 180 -1.64 5.27 15.63
C ARG A 180 -1.60 3.90 16.26
N LYS A 181 -2.71 3.48 16.88
CA LYS A 181 -2.81 2.19 17.55
C LYS A 181 -2.53 1.02 16.60
N LEU A 182 -3.11 1.02 15.40
CA LEU A 182 -2.89 -0.04 14.42
C LEU A 182 -1.40 -0.20 14.05
N PHE A 183 -0.68 0.91 13.84
CA PHE A 183 0.72 0.87 13.48
C PHE A 183 1.64 0.57 14.68
N THR A 184 1.40 1.18 15.85
CA THR A 184 2.22 0.93 17.05
C THR A 184 2.03 -0.49 17.58
N ASP A 185 0.82 -1.05 17.54
CA ASP A 185 0.56 -2.46 17.92
C ASP A 185 1.29 -3.46 17.00
N ALA A 186 1.62 -3.04 15.77
CA ALA A 186 2.42 -3.84 14.84
C ALA A 186 3.94 -3.67 15.05
N GLY A 187 4.38 -2.80 15.96
CA GLY A 187 5.78 -2.58 16.31
C GLY A 187 6.43 -1.37 15.63
N PHE A 188 5.68 -0.56 14.89
CA PHE A 188 6.20 0.68 14.31
C PHE A 188 6.37 1.79 15.35
N ILE A 189 7.34 2.66 15.10
CA ILE A 189 7.51 3.94 15.79
C ILE A 189 6.79 5.01 14.95
N GLU A 190 5.89 5.78 15.57
CA GLU A 190 5.28 6.94 14.93
C GLU A 190 6.31 8.05 14.76
N VAL A 191 6.51 8.49 13.51
CA VAL A 191 7.35 9.65 13.17
C VAL A 191 6.50 10.88 12.93
N GLU A 192 5.37 10.70 12.23
CA GLU A 192 4.41 11.76 11.91
C GLU A 192 3.02 11.15 11.77
N LEU A 193 1.99 11.82 12.28
CA LEU A 193 0.60 11.42 12.07
C LEU A 193 -0.34 12.61 12.22
N GLU A 194 -0.94 13.04 11.11
CA GLU A 194 -1.79 14.24 11.07
C GLU A 194 -3.00 14.10 10.15
N TYR A 195 -3.96 15.02 10.33
CA TYR A 195 -5.03 15.22 9.36
C TYR A 195 -4.60 16.22 8.30
N CYS A 196 -4.79 15.85 7.04
CA CYS A 196 -4.67 16.75 5.90
C CYS A 196 -6.06 17.14 5.40
N CYS A 197 -6.47 18.37 5.70
CA CYS A 197 -7.76 18.93 5.30
C CYS A 197 -7.60 19.79 4.05
N VAL A 198 -8.23 19.39 2.94
CA VAL A 198 -8.10 20.07 1.65
C VAL A 198 -9.47 20.50 1.14
N LYS A 199 -9.59 21.78 0.79
CA LYS A 199 -10.73 22.29 0.01
C LYS A 199 -10.39 22.22 -1.48
N ALA A 200 -11.02 21.29 -2.19
CA ALA A 200 -10.92 21.19 -3.64
C ALA A 200 -12.20 21.76 -4.29
N VAL A 201 -12.09 22.34 -5.48
CA VAL A 201 -13.25 22.84 -6.23
C VAL A 201 -13.43 22.00 -7.49
N ASN A 202 -14.56 21.32 -7.62
CA ASN A 202 -14.93 20.70 -8.89
C ASN A 202 -15.39 21.79 -9.86
N ARG A 203 -14.45 22.31 -10.66
CA ARG A 203 -14.69 23.43 -11.59
C ARG A 203 -15.83 23.15 -12.57
N ARG A 204 -16.01 21.90 -13.01
CA ARG A 204 -17.07 21.50 -13.95
C ARG A 204 -18.48 21.61 -13.34
N LYS A 205 -18.62 21.33 -12.04
CA LYS A 205 -19.91 21.35 -11.34
C LYS A 205 -20.09 22.55 -10.40
N GLY A 206 -19.07 23.42 -10.27
CA GLY A 206 -19.06 24.53 -9.32
C GLY A 206 -19.21 24.11 -7.86
N LYS A 207 -18.79 22.88 -7.50
CA LYS A 207 -19.00 22.32 -6.15
C LYS A 207 -17.71 22.28 -5.35
N ASP A 208 -17.77 22.84 -4.15
CA ASP A 208 -16.74 22.65 -3.13
C ASP A 208 -16.71 21.20 -2.66
N MET A 209 -15.50 20.67 -2.50
CA MET A 209 -15.19 19.33 -2.01
C MET A 209 -14.24 19.44 -0.83
N TYR A 210 -14.77 19.24 0.37
CA TYR A 210 -13.98 19.22 1.60
C TYR A 210 -13.46 17.81 1.84
N ARG A 211 -12.16 17.63 1.63
CA ARG A 211 -11.49 16.33 1.77
C ARG A 211 -10.75 16.31 3.10
N VAL A 212 -10.85 15.18 3.79
CA VAL A 212 -10.10 14.91 5.01
C VAL A 212 -9.34 13.62 4.80
N TRP A 213 -8.03 13.68 4.89
CA TRP A 213 -7.15 12.52 4.81
C TRP A 213 -6.37 12.40 6.11
N VAL A 214 -5.95 11.18 6.44
CA VAL A 214 -4.93 10.93 7.46
C VAL A 214 -3.62 10.69 6.73
N HIS A 215 -2.59 11.44 7.07
CA HIS A 215 -1.22 11.26 6.59
C HIS A 215 -0.38 10.74 7.75
N GLY A 216 0.37 9.67 7.53
CA GLY A 216 1.21 9.07 8.56
C GLY A 216 2.56 8.60 8.00
N LYS A 217 3.58 8.74 8.84
CA LYS A 217 4.92 8.20 8.62
C LYS A 217 5.30 7.36 9.83
N PHE A 218 5.63 6.11 9.56
CA PHE A 218 5.93 5.11 10.59
C PHE A 218 7.26 4.44 10.27
N GLN A 219 8.10 4.24 11.28
CA GLN A 219 9.43 3.66 11.10
C GLN A 219 9.54 2.30 11.78
N LYS A 220 10.12 1.33 11.07
CA LYS A 220 10.56 0.07 11.69
C LYS A 220 11.80 0.34 12.53
N PRO A 221 11.88 -0.10 13.80
CA PRO A 221 13.09 0.02 14.61
C PRO A 221 14.35 -0.52 13.91
N PHE A 222 15.51 -0.01 14.30
CA PHE A 222 16.82 -0.49 13.83
C PHE A 222 17.20 -1.85 14.40
#